data_AF-A0A0E9WH17-F1
#
_entry.id   AF-A0A0E9WH17-F1
#
_cell.length_a   1.000
_cell.length_b   1.000
_cell.length_c   1.000
_cell.angle_alpha   90.00
_cell.angle_beta   90.00
_cell.angle_gamma   90.00
#
_symmetry.space_group_name_H-M   'P 1'
#
loop_
_entity.id
_entity.type
_entity.pdbx_description
1 polymer ?
#
loop_
_entity_poly.entity_id
_entity_poly.type
_entity_poly.pdbx_seq_one_letter_code
_entity_poly.pdbx_strand_id
1 'polypeptide(L)' 'MLSAFSLKSGMNLEWSQKCLQDNEWDFNRAAQIFTQLKAIGKIPDVAFLK' A
#
# COMPACT_ATOMS: atom_id res chain seq x y z
N MET A 1 -6.73 5.77 8.84
CA MET A 1 -6.67 5.14 7.49
C MET A 1 -5.27 4.62 7.17
N LEU A 2 -4.25 5.48 7.22
CA LEU A 2 -2.85 5.13 6.95
C LEU A 2 -2.32 3.96 7.79
N SER A 3 -2.36 4.04 9.13
CA SER A 3 -1.83 2.99 10.00
C SER A 3 -2.53 1.64 9.81
N ALA A 4 -3.84 1.65 9.55
CA ALA A 4 -4.61 0.45 9.24
C ALA A 4 -4.22 -0.14 7.88
N PHE A 5 -3.96 0.70 6.88
CA PHE A 5 -3.52 0.27 5.56
C PHE A 5 -2.11 -0.32 5.62
N SER A 6 -1.19 0.33 6.35
CA SER A 6 0.16 -0.17 6.61
C SER A 6 0.14 -1.53 7.29
N LEU A 7 -0.67 -1.69 8.34
CA LEU A 7 -0.81 -2.98 9.03
C LEU A 7 -1.36 -4.08 8.11
N LYS A 8 -2.37 -3.79 7.27
CA LYS A 8 -2.98 -4.79 6.38
C LYS A 8 -2.12 -5.14 5.17
N SER A 9 -1.46 -4.15 4.57
CA SER A 9 -0.60 -4.35 3.41
C SER A 9 0.76 -4.95 3.79
N GLY A 10 1.20 -4.70 5.03
CA GLY A 10 2.55 -4.98 5.50
C GLY A 10 3.58 -3.95 5.05
N MET A 11 3.16 -2.92 4.29
CA MET A 11 4.05 -1.85 3.87
C MET A 11 4.37 -0.91 5.04
N ASN A 12 5.52 -0.26 4.99
CA ASN A 12 5.85 0.83 5.89
C ASN A 12 4.94 2.04 5.67
N LEU A 13 5.07 3.04 6.54
CA LEU A 13 4.18 4.20 6.55
C LEU A 13 4.33 5.06 5.28
N GLU A 14 5.54 5.26 4.77
CA GLU A 14 5.75 6.07 3.56
C GLU A 14 5.05 5.46 2.34
N TRP A 15 5.25 4.16 2.10
CA TRP A 15 4.65 3.48 0.95
C TRP A 15 3.15 3.28 1.11
N SER A 16 2.68 3.07 2.33
CA SER A 16 1.25 3.03 2.63
C SER A 16 0.57 4.39 2.39
N GLN A 17 1.24 5.47 2.76
CA GLN A 17 0.75 6.82 2.53
C GLN A 17 0.72 7.14 1.04
N LYS A 18 1.80 6.82 0.33
CA LYS A 18 1.87 6.98 -1.13
C LYS A 18 0.74 6.22 -1.82
N CYS A 19 0.51 4.96 -1.48
CA CYS A 19 -0.55 4.15 -2.08
C CYS A 19 -1.93 4.75 -1.84
N LEU A 20 -2.21 5.26 -0.63
CA LEU A 20 -3.47 5.96 -0.34
C LEU A 20 -3.58 7.26 -1.13
N GLN A 21 -2.53 8.08 -1.19
CA GLN A 21 -2.53 9.34 -1.95
C GLN A 21 -2.75 9.12 -3.45
N ASP A 22 -2.05 8.15 -4.05
CA ASP A 22 -2.20 7.79 -5.47
C ASP A 22 -3.61 7.27 -5.81
N ASN A 23 -4.39 6.86 -4.79
CA ASN A 23 -5.76 6.38 -4.91
C ASN A 23 -6.77 7.30 -4.20
N GLU A 24 -6.46 8.60 -4.07
CA GLU A 24 -7.39 9.63 -3.56
C GLU A 24 -7.91 9.36 -2.14
N TRP A 25 -7.13 8.65 -1.33
CA TRP A 25 -7.49 8.17 0.00
C TRP A 25 -8.71 7.23 0.01
N ASP A 26 -9.07 6.63 -1.13
CA ASP A 26 -10.02 5.53 -1.17
C ASP A 26 -9.33 4.24 -0.70
N PHE A 27 -9.66 3.82 0.52
CA PHE A 27 -9.08 2.65 1.16
C PHE A 27 -9.33 1.35 0.37
N ASN A 28 -10.52 1.18 -0.20
CA ASN A 28 -10.89 -0.05 -0.90
C ASN A 28 -10.18 -0.11 -2.25
N ARG A 29 -10.18 1.01 -2.98
CA ARG A 29 -9.45 1.13 -4.25
C ARG A 29 -7.95 0.93 -4.05
N ALA A 30 -7.36 1.58 -3.05
CA ALA A 30 -5.94 1.40 -2.72
C ALA A 30 -5.62 -0.06 -2.40
N ALA A 31 -6.48 -0.75 -1.64
CA ALA A 31 -6.27 -2.16 -1.29
C ALA A 31 -6.34 -3.08 -2.51
N GLN A 32 -7.29 -2.82 -3.42
CA GLN A 32 -7.43 -3.57 -4.66
C GLN A 32 -6.21 -3.40 -5.57
N ILE A 33 -5.77 -2.15 -5.80
CA ILE A 33 -4.59 -1.85 -6.62
C ILE A 33 -3.32 -2.41 -5.99
N PHE A 34 -3.14 -2.24 -4.68
CA PHE A 34 -2.03 -2.85 -3.94
C PHE A 34 -1.98 -4.38 -4.15
N THR A 35 -3.11 -5.06 -4.03
CA THR A 35 -3.18 -6.52 -4.18
C THR A 35 -2.78 -6.95 -5.59
N GLN A 36 -3.26 -6.23 -6.62
CA GLN A 36 -2.88 -6.50 -8.01
C GLN A 36 -1.39 -6.29 -8.23
N LEU A 37 -0.82 -5.17 -7.78
CA LEU A 37 0.60 -4.85 -7.94
C LEU A 37 1.50 -5.83 -7.17
N LYS A 38 1.09 -6.26 -5.98
CA LYS A 38 1.78 -7.27 -5.18
C LYS A 38 1.80 -8.62 -5.89
N ALA A 39 0.68 -9.05 -6.46
CA ALA A 39 0.56 -10.33 -7.15
C ALA A 39 1.48 -10.43 -8.37
N ILE A 40 1.75 -9.31 -9.05
CA ILE A 40 2.65 -9.24 -10.21
C ILE A 40 4.09 -8.82 -9.84
N GLY A 41 4.42 -8.73 -8.54
CA GLY A 41 5.77 -8.41 -8.07
C GLY A 41 6.24 -6.99 -8.41
N LYS A 42 5.33 -6.04 -8.62
CA LYS A 42 5.67 -4.64 -8.96
C LYS A 42 5.88 -3.73 -7.75
N ILE A 43 5.69 -4.23 -6.54
CA ILE A 43 5.94 -3.45 -5.32
C ILE A 43 7.40 -3.67 -4.89
N PRO A 44 8.23 -2.62 -4.81
CA PRO A 44 9.62 -2.75 -4.37
C PRO A 44 9.75 -3.31 -2.95
N ASP A 45 10.78 -4.10 -2.68
CA ASP A 45 11.03 -4.67 -1.35
C ASP A 45 11.21 -3.61 -0.25
N VAL A 46 11.73 -2.43 -0.63
CA VAL A 46 11.86 -1.27 0.26
C VAL A 46 10.53 -0.80 0.86
N ALA A 47 9.40 -1.14 0.21
CA ALA A 47 8.08 -0.84 0.74
C ALA A 47 7.76 -1.65 2.01
N PHE A 48 8.45 -2.76 2.25
CA PHE A 48 8.23 -3.67 3.38
C PHE A 48 9.34 -3.60 4.44
N LEU A 49 10.36 -2.75 4.24
CA LEU A 49 11.38 -2.48 5.24
C LEU A 49 10.85 -1.53 6.32
N LYS A 50 11.16 -1.82 7.59
CA LYS A 50 10.75 -1.03 8.75
C LYS A 50 11.61 0.20 8.96
#